data_AF-A0A831WMB5-F1
#
_entry.id   AF-A0A831WMB5-F1
#
_cell.length_a   1.000
_cell.length_b   1.000
_cell.length_c   1.000
_cell.angle_alpha   90.00
_cell.angle_beta   90.00
_cell.angle_gamma   90.00
#
_symmetry.space_group_name_H-M   'P 1'
#
loop_
_entity.id
_entity.type
_entity.pdbx_description
1 polymer ?
#
loop_
_entity_poly.entity_id
_entity_poly.type
_entity_poly.pdbx_seq_one_letter_code
_entity_poly.pdbx_strand_id
1 'polypeptide(L)' 'MEENKYLLTIMVAKRAKQLQSGAKPLVKPKHKKSILIALQEINEGKVYLKNTSSLEKSEKDKKKEEIKEPEELFKEKQ' A
#
# COMPACT_ATOMS: atom_id res chain seq x y z
N MET A 1 -0.35 7.94 19.49
CA MET A 1 -0.74 8.28 18.11
C MET A 1 -1.67 7.18 17.66
N GLU A 2 -2.91 7.50 17.37
CA GLU A 2 -3.93 6.48 17.12
C GLU A 2 -3.62 5.76 15.81
N GLU A 3 -3.20 4.50 15.92
CA GLU A 3 -2.99 3.62 14.78
C GLU A 3 -4.33 3.42 14.08
N ASN A 4 -4.54 4.15 12.98
CA ASN A 4 -5.75 3.98 12.18
C ASN A 4 -5.71 2.59 11.52
N LYS A 5 -6.27 1.60 12.22
CA LYS A 5 -6.36 0.19 11.80
C LYS A 5 -7.01 0.05 10.42
N TYR A 6 -7.97 0.92 10.12
CA TYR A 6 -8.60 0.97 8.81
C TYR A 6 -7.58 1.36 7.74
N LEU A 7 -6.86 2.47 7.93
CA LEU A 7 -5.84 2.93 6.98
C LEU A 7 -4.74 1.89 6.76
N LEU A 8 -4.27 1.25 7.84
CA LEU A 8 -3.30 0.16 7.76
C LEU A 8 -3.82 -0.98 6.90
N THR A 9 -5.07 -1.41 7.13
CA THR A 9 -5.70 -2.50 6.38
C THR A 9 -5.77 -2.16 4.89
N ILE A 10 -6.18 -0.93 4.54
CA ILE A 10 -6.24 -0.46 3.15
C ILE A 10 -4.84 -0.44 2.52
N MET A 11 -3.83 0.04 3.24
CA MET A 11 -2.46 0.09 2.74
C MET A 11 -1.89 -1.31 2.49
N VAL A 12 -2.09 -2.24 3.42
CA VAL A 12 -1.70 -3.65 3.29
C VAL A 12 -2.40 -4.28 2.09
N ALA A 13 -3.71 -4.09 1.94
CA ALA A 13 -4.48 -4.67 0.84
C ALA A 13 -4.00 -4.15 -0.53
N LYS A 14 -3.81 -2.84 -0.67
CA LYS A 14 -3.28 -2.22 -1.89
C LYS A 14 -1.89 -2.77 -2.23
N ARG A 15 -1.00 -2.85 -1.25
CA ARG A 15 0.36 -3.35 -1.47
C ARG A 15 0.39 -4.85 -1.79
N ALA A 16 -0.40 -5.65 -1.09
CA ALA A 16 -0.51 -7.09 -1.36
C ALA A 16 -1.03 -7.36 -2.78
N LYS A 17 -1.96 -6.54 -3.28
CA LYS A 17 -2.42 -6.62 -4.68
C LYS A 17 -1.29 -6.36 -5.67
N GLN A 18 -0.45 -5.34 -5.42
CA GLN A 18 0.74 -5.07 -6.26
C GLN A 18 1.69 -6.27 -6.30
N LEU A 19 1.97 -6.87 -5.14
CA LEU A 19 2.83 -8.05 -5.05
C LEU A 19 2.25 -9.26 -5.81
N GLN A 20 0.93 -9.46 -5.74
CA GLN A 20 0.24 -10.50 -6.51
C GLN A 20 0.28 -10.23 -8.02
N SER A 21 0.24 -8.97 -8.43
CA SER A 21 0.44 -8.56 -9.83
C SER A 21 1.89 -8.70 -10.33
N GLY A 22 2.80 -9.23 -9.51
CA GLY A 22 4.21 -9.46 -9.89
C GLY A 22 5.16 -8.32 -9.53
N ALA A 23 4.73 -7.36 -8.70
CA ALA A 23 5.64 -6.34 -8.18
C ALA A 23 6.73 -6.98 -7.31
N LYS A 24 7.94 -6.42 -7.39
CA LYS A 24 9.07 -6.90 -6.58
C LYS A 24 8.90 -6.47 -5.11
N PRO A 25 9.15 -7.38 -4.15
CA PRO A 25 9.28 -7.03 -2.75
C PRO A 25 10.45 -6.07 -2.50
N LEU A 26 10.24 -5.06 -1.65
CA LEU A 26 11.25 -4.09 -1.19
C LEU A 26 12.04 -4.60 0.03
N VAL A 27 11.57 -5.71 0.62
CA VAL A 27 12.20 -6.43 1.73
C VAL A 27 12.60 -7.81 1.27
N LYS A 28 13.56 -8.43 1.96
CA LYS A 28 13.83 -9.86 1.77
C LYS A 28 12.62 -10.63 2.32
N PRO A 29 11.83 -11.31 1.46
CA PRO A 29 10.60 -11.95 1.91
C PRO A 29 10.95 -13.12 2.83
N LYS A 30 10.54 -13.04 4.10
CA LYS A 30 10.62 -14.18 5.04
C LYS A 30 9.50 -15.18 4.80
N HIS A 31 8.44 -14.75 4.11
CA HIS A 31 7.23 -15.52 3.88
C HIS A 31 6.83 -15.48 2.40
N LYS A 32 6.10 -16.50 1.95
CA LYS A 32 5.58 -16.58 0.57
C LYS A 32 4.28 -15.79 0.36
N LYS A 33 3.54 -15.48 1.43
CA LYS A 33 2.25 -14.80 1.36
C LYS A 33 2.45 -13.30 1.13
N SER A 34 1.83 -12.76 0.08
CA SER A 34 1.89 -11.33 -0.29
C SER A 34 1.46 -10.39 0.85
N ILE A 35 0.45 -10.77 1.62
CA ILE A 35 -0.03 -10.00 2.78
C ILE A 35 1.04 -9.86 3.86
N LEU A 36 1.78 -10.94 4.14
CA LEU A 36 2.84 -10.92 5.16
C LEU A 36 4.04 -10.10 4.70
N ILE A 37 4.37 -10.16 3.41
CA ILE A 37 5.41 -9.32 2.82
C ILE A 37 5.01 -7.84 2.89
N ALA A 38 3.76 -7.50 2.55
CA ALA A 38 3.26 -6.13 2.63
C ALA A 38 3.29 -5.58 4.07
N LEU A 39 2.86 -6.37 5.05
CA LEU A 39 2.98 -6.00 6.48
C LEU A 39 4.43 -5.78 6.90
N GLN A 40 5.35 -6.65 6.46
CA GLN A 40 6.77 -6.51 6.74
C GLN A 40 7.34 -5.22 6.11
N GLU A 41 6.99 -4.91 4.86
CA GLU A 41 7.41 -3.69 4.18
C GLU A 41 6.92 -2.41 4.88
N ILE A 42 5.69 -2.45 5.38
CA ILE A 42 5.09 -1.34 6.14
C ILE A 42 5.77 -1.19 7.51
N ASN A 43 6.02 -2.30 8.22
CA ASN A 43 6.72 -2.30 9.50
C ASN A 43 8.19 -1.86 9.39
N GLU A 44 8.85 -2.16 8.26
CA GLU A 44 10.19 -1.65 7.94
C GLU A 44 10.18 -0.20 7.41
N GLY A 45 9.02 0.44 7.27
CA GLY A 45 8.88 1.82 6.81
C GLY A 45 9.18 2.03 5.32
N LYS A 46 9.28 0.94 4.53
CA LYS A 46 9.58 1.01 3.08
C LYS A 46 8.36 1.32 2.23
N VAL A 47 7.16 1.09 2.77
CA VAL A 47 5.88 1.41 2.15
C VAL A 47 5.15 2.39 3.04
N TYR A 48 4.84 3.56 2.50
CA TYR A 48 4.16 4.64 3.19
C TYR A 48 3.15 5.32 2.26
N LEU A 49 2.11 5.93 2.83
CA LEU A 49 1.22 6.81 2.08
C LEU A 49 1.97 8.08 1.71
N LYS A 50 1.96 8.42 0.42
CA LYS A 50 2.49 9.69 -0.04
C LYS A 50 1.45 10.78 0.22
N ASN A 51 1.65 11.56 1.27
CA ASN A 51 0.86 12.77 1.49
C ASN A 51 1.21 13.77 0.38
N THR A 52 0.19 14.27 -0.31
CA THR A 52 0.35 15.19 -1.45
C THR A 52 0.83 16.59 -1.04
N SER A 53 1.07 16.84 0.25
CA SER A 53 1.43 18.15 0.81
C SER A 53 2.94 18.44 0.95
N SER A 54 3.83 17.51 0.64
CA SER A 54 5.29 17.77 0.73
C SER A 54 6.06 16.97 -0.32
N LEU A 55 6.05 17.51 -1.54
CA LEU A 55 6.83 17.06 -2.68
C LEU A 55 8.23 17.69 -2.65
N GLU A 56 9.14 17.28 -1.78
CA GLU A 56 10.57 17.48 -2.02
C GLU A 56 11.41 16.31 -1.47
N LYS A 57 12.26 15.76 -2.36
CA LYS A 57 13.36 14.80 -2.15
C LYS A 57 13.00 13.32 -1.92
N SER A 58 12.87 12.58 -3.03
CA SER A 58 13.93 11.66 -3.49
C SER A 58 13.41 10.87 -4.71
N GLU A 59 14.08 11.06 -5.84
CA GLU A 59 13.78 10.45 -7.13
C GLU A 59 14.11 8.94 -7.16
N LYS A 60 13.44 8.23 -8.09
CA LYS A 60 13.52 6.80 -8.45
C LYS A 60 12.58 5.94 -7.58
N ASP A 61 11.41 5.48 -8.04
CA ASP A 61 11.17 4.74 -9.28
C ASP A 61 9.80 5.02 -9.92
N LYS A 62 9.80 4.94 -11.25
CA LYS A 62 8.68 5.17 -12.18
C LYS A 62 7.64 4.05 -12.11
N LYS A 63 6.39 4.40 -11.78
CA LYS A 63 5.14 4.13 -12.53
C LYS A 63 3.95 4.46 -11.61
N LYS A 64 3.46 5.69 -11.74
CA LYS A 64 2.18 6.11 -11.16
C LYS A 64 1.07 5.57 -12.05
N GLU A 65 0.43 4.49 -11.63
CA GLU A 65 -0.93 4.18 -12.07
C GLU A 65 -1.86 4.77 -11.01
N GLU A 66 -2.59 5.81 -11.42
CA GLU A 66 -3.64 6.46 -10.67
C GLU A 66 -4.69 5.41 -10.27
N ILE A 67 -4.88 5.20 -8.97
CA ILE A 67 -6.04 4.46 -8.46
C ILE A 67 -7.00 5.49 -7.89
N LYS A 68 -8.01 5.78 -8.70
CA LYS A 68 -9.20 6.60 -8.41
C LYS A 68 -9.86 6.14 -7.11
N GLU A 69 -10.39 7.10 -6.37
CA GLU A 69 -11.09 6.95 -5.10
C GLU A 69 -12.19 5.86 -5.17
N PRO A 70 -12.26 4.92 -4.22
CA PRO A 70 -13.34 3.96 -4.15
C PRO A 70 -14.43 4.49 -3.20
N GLU A 71 -15.12 5.56 -3.57
CA GLU A 71 -16.31 6.00 -2.80
C GLU A 71 -17.64 5.37 -3.27
N GLU A 72 -17.66 4.63 -4.37
CA GLU A 72 -18.92 4.13 -4.96
C GLU A 72 -18.99 2.59 -4.97
N LEU A 73 -19.13 1.94 -3.82
CA LEU A 73 -19.58 0.52 -3.78
C LEU A 73 -20.45 0.15 -2.57
N PHE A 74 -20.92 1.11 -1.77
CA PHE A 74 -21.78 0.85 -0.60
C PHE A 74 -23.12 1.59 -0.65
N LYS A 75 -23.70 1.78 -1.83
CA LYS A 75 -25.10 2.18 -2.00
C LYS A 75 -25.75 1.42 -3.14
N GLU A 76 -26.14 0.18 -2.87
CA GLU A 76 -27.45 -0.37 -3.24
C GLU A 76 -27.53 -1.83 -2.78
N LYS A 77 -28.08 -2.02 -1.59
CA LYS A 77 -28.86 -3.21 -1.19
C LYS A 77 -29.50 -2.90 0.16
N GLN A 78 -30.53 -2.06 0.11
CA GLN A 78 -31.64 -2.06 1.05
C GLN A 78 -32.91 -1.71 0.29
#